data_AF-A0A1H9E1Y2-F1
#
_entry.id   AF-A0A1H9E1Y2-F1
#
_cell.length_a   1.000
_cell.length_b   1.000
_cell.length_c   1.000
_cell.angle_alpha   90.00
_cell.angle_beta   90.00
_cell.angle_gamma   90.00
#
_symmetry.space_group_name_H-M   'P 1'
#
loop_
_entity.id
_entity.type
_entity.pdbx_description
1 polymer ?
#
loop_
_entity_poly.entity_id
_entity_poly.type
_entity_poly.pdbx_seq_one_letter_code
_entity_poly.pdbx_strand_id
1 'polypeptide(L)'
;MRSATPWSDVVTYLVEATGETLYMVGVSTVIATVLGVPVGVWLQLTAKGGLRPNAAVHRVLSFVTDLGRSMPFIVLLVALTSVTRLIVGGSIGSTAVIVPLAVGAIPFVGRLVQNILSEVHVTVVEAAITTGASTLKIVRSVLIRESLPALINAIGVTVIALIGYSAMAGVIGGGGLGDLAIREGYQRFNDRILWSTVAWLAVLTTVIQLGFTRAARASDRRRHASV
;
A
#
# COMPACT_ATOMS: atom_id res chain seq x y z
N MET A 1 -4.31 20.73 -37.85
CA MET A 1 -4.31 19.39 -37.23
C MET A 1 -2.99 19.24 -36.52
N ARG A 2 -2.96 19.13 -35.19
CA ARG A 2 -1.70 18.85 -34.47
C ARG A 2 -1.21 17.48 -34.94
N SER A 3 0.03 17.38 -35.41
CA SER A 3 0.64 16.10 -35.73
C SER A 3 0.56 15.21 -34.49
N ALA A 4 0.10 13.97 -34.69
CA ALA A 4 -0.01 13.03 -33.57
C ALA A 4 1.39 12.78 -32.99
N THR A 5 1.52 12.80 -31.66
CA THR A 5 2.81 12.61 -30.98
C THR A 5 3.50 11.33 -31.45
N PRO A 6 4.76 11.39 -31.91
CA PRO A 6 5.51 10.22 -32.34
C PRO A 6 5.48 9.08 -31.31
N TRP A 7 5.40 7.83 -31.77
CA TRP A 7 5.39 6.67 -30.87
C TRP A 7 6.68 6.54 -30.05
N SER A 8 7.81 7.02 -30.57
CA SER A 8 9.07 7.13 -29.83
C SER A 8 8.94 7.96 -28.56
N ASP A 9 8.21 9.07 -28.64
CA ASP A 9 8.06 10.01 -27.54
C ASP A 9 7.08 9.45 -26.51
N VAL A 10 6.00 8.80 -26.98
CA VAL A 10 5.05 8.09 -26.09
C VAL A 10 5.78 7.03 -25.26
N VAL A 11 6.63 6.20 -25.89
CA VAL A 11 7.39 5.17 -25.17
C VAL A 11 8.37 5.81 -24.17
N THR A 12 9.09 6.85 -24.58
CA THR A 12 10.02 7.58 -23.70
C THR A 12 9.29 8.11 -22.46
N TYR A 13 8.17 8.81 -22.66
CA TYR A 13 7.37 9.35 -21.56
C TYR A 13 6.82 8.26 -20.64
N LEU A 14 6.34 7.15 -21.20
CA LEU A 14 5.84 6.03 -20.39
C LEU A 14 6.94 5.42 -19.53
N VAL A 15 8.15 5.24 -20.06
CA VAL A 15 9.28 4.68 -19.32
C VAL A 15 9.67 5.59 -18.15
N GLU A 16 9.82 6.88 -18.40
CA GLU A 16 10.17 7.87 -17.38
C GLU A 16 9.10 7.94 -16.27
N ALA A 17 7.84 8.10 -16.67
CA ALA A 17 6.71 8.16 -15.76
C ALA A 17 6.50 6.84 -14.98
N THR A 18 6.82 5.69 -15.58
CA THR A 18 6.80 4.40 -14.88
C THR A 18 7.87 4.37 -13.79
N GLY A 19 9.09 4.84 -14.07
CA GLY A 19 10.16 4.92 -13.10
C GLY A 19 9.78 5.75 -11.87
N GLU A 20 9.22 6.94 -12.10
CA GLU A 20 8.71 7.82 -11.04
C GLU A 20 7.61 7.16 -10.21
N THR A 21 6.65 6.50 -10.87
CA THR A 21 5.55 5.80 -10.20
C THR A 21 6.06 4.66 -9.32
N LEU A 22 6.94 3.82 -9.86
CA LEU A 22 7.53 2.69 -9.14
C LEU A 22 8.40 3.16 -7.97
N TYR A 23 9.13 4.26 -8.15
CA TYR A 23 9.93 4.88 -7.08
C TYR A 23 9.03 5.32 -5.92
N MET A 24 8.03 6.17 -6.17
CA MET A 24 7.20 6.72 -5.10
C MET A 24 6.33 5.64 -4.44
N VAL A 25 5.74 4.74 -5.23
CA VAL A 25 4.92 3.63 -4.70
C VAL A 25 5.79 2.65 -3.92
N GLY A 26 6.97 2.30 -4.43
CA GLY A 26 7.87 1.35 -3.78
C GLY A 26 8.31 1.84 -2.41
N VAL A 27 8.81 3.09 -2.33
CA VAL A 27 9.25 3.68 -1.05
C VAL A 27 8.08 3.81 -0.08
N SER A 28 6.94 4.33 -0.51
CA SER A 28 5.76 4.46 0.34
C SER A 28 5.21 3.11 0.81
N THR A 29 5.26 2.07 -0.03
CA THR A 29 4.87 0.71 0.36
C THR A 29 5.76 0.18 1.46
N VAL A 30 7.09 0.37 1.36
CA VAL A 30 8.03 -0.07 2.40
C VAL A 30 7.73 0.63 3.72
N ILE A 31 7.59 1.95 3.71
CA ILE A 31 7.28 2.73 4.93
C ILE A 31 5.93 2.28 5.52
N ALA A 32 4.90 2.17 4.69
CA ALA A 32 3.56 1.77 5.12
C ALA A 32 3.52 0.33 5.64
N THR A 33 4.31 -0.58 5.07
CA THR A 33 4.40 -1.97 5.56
C THR A 33 5.13 -2.01 6.90
N VAL A 34 6.27 -1.33 7.01
CA VAL A 34 7.09 -1.31 8.24
C VAL A 34 6.33 -0.71 9.42
N LEU A 35 5.53 0.33 9.20
CA LEU A 35 4.75 0.98 10.26
C LEU A 35 3.35 0.41 10.41
N GLY A 36 2.68 0.06 9.32
CA GLY A 36 1.31 -0.45 9.31
C GLY A 36 1.19 -1.87 9.84
N VAL A 37 2.16 -2.76 9.58
CA VAL A 37 2.13 -4.13 10.11
C VAL A 37 2.13 -4.15 11.65
N PRO A 38 3.05 -3.43 12.34
CA PRO A 38 2.98 -3.29 13.80
C PRO A 38 1.65 -2.72 14.30
N VAL A 39 1.09 -1.70 13.63
CA VAL A 39 -0.20 -1.12 13.98
C VAL A 39 -1.32 -2.17 13.91
N GLY A 40 -1.36 -2.96 12.83
CA GLY A 40 -2.35 -4.03 12.67
C GLY A 40 -2.20 -5.16 13.70
N VAL A 41 -0.96 -5.53 14.02
CA VAL A 41 -0.66 -6.48 15.10
C VAL A 41 -1.16 -5.95 16.44
N TRP A 42 -0.90 -4.69 16.78
CA TRP A 42 -1.38 -4.09 18.03
C TRP A 42 -2.90 -3.97 18.09
N LEU A 43 -3.54 -3.61 16.98
CA LEU A 43 -5.00 -3.62 16.87
C LEU A 43 -5.57 -5.00 17.18
N GLN A 44 -4.98 -6.06 16.60
CA GLN A 44 -5.43 -7.43 16.85
C GLN A 44 -5.15 -7.90 18.27
N LEU A 45 -3.98 -7.59 18.83
CA LEU A 45 -3.61 -7.99 20.19
C LEU A 45 -4.55 -7.39 21.24
N THR A 46 -4.95 -6.14 21.04
CA THR A 46 -5.79 -5.37 21.98
C THR A 46 -7.29 -5.57 21.78
N ALA A 47 -7.69 -6.24 20.69
CA ALA A 47 -9.08 -6.53 20.37
C ALA A 47 -9.76 -7.39 21.45
N LYS A 48 -11.10 -7.37 21.45
CA LYS A 48 -11.89 -8.30 22.27
C LYS A 48 -11.60 -9.73 21.78
N GLY A 49 -11.08 -10.59 22.67
CA GLY A 49 -10.63 -11.94 22.31
C GLY A 49 -9.19 -12.01 21.77
N GLY A 50 -8.45 -10.90 21.72
CA GLY A 50 -7.02 -10.88 21.39
C GLY A 50 -6.16 -11.42 22.53
N LEU A 51 -4.85 -11.61 22.27
CA LEU A 51 -3.91 -12.16 23.26
C LEU A 51 -3.66 -11.22 24.46
N ARG A 52 -3.90 -9.91 24.32
CA ARG A 52 -3.77 -8.91 25.38
C ARG A 52 -4.91 -7.89 25.31
N PRO A 53 -6.15 -8.29 25.64
CA PRO A 53 -7.32 -7.42 25.47
C PRO A 53 -7.17 -6.11 26.25
N ASN A 54 -7.33 -4.98 25.57
CA ASN A 54 -7.36 -3.67 26.20
C ASN A 54 -8.34 -2.79 25.43
N ALA A 55 -9.56 -2.66 25.96
CA ALA A 55 -10.65 -1.97 25.28
C ALA A 55 -10.35 -0.48 25.03
N ALA A 56 -9.63 0.19 25.95
CA ALA A 56 -9.29 1.60 25.81
C ALA A 56 -8.27 1.81 24.69
N VAL A 57 -7.16 1.06 24.71
CA VAL A 57 -6.12 1.14 23.68
C VAL A 57 -6.68 0.75 22.31
N HIS A 58 -7.45 -0.34 22.25
CA HIS A 58 -8.07 -0.78 21.00
C HIS A 58 -9.01 0.26 20.41
N ARG A 59 -9.83 0.93 21.24
CA ARG A 59 -10.74 1.98 20.78
C ARG A 59 -9.97 3.17 20.22
N VAL A 60 -8.91 3.61 20.89
CA VAL A 60 -8.06 4.73 20.41
C VAL A 60 -7.36 4.37 19.10
N LEU A 61 -6.70 3.21 19.03
CA LEU A 61 -6.01 2.76 17.81
C LEU A 61 -7.00 2.58 16.65
N SER A 62 -8.16 1.99 16.90
CA SER A 62 -9.20 1.81 15.88
C SER A 62 -9.71 3.16 15.39
N PHE A 63 -9.98 4.10 16.30
CA PHE A 63 -10.40 5.44 15.93
C PHE A 63 -9.37 6.16 15.05
N VAL A 64 -8.09 6.15 15.44
CA VAL A 64 -7.01 6.80 14.67
C VAL A 64 -6.86 6.17 13.28
N THR A 65 -6.90 4.84 13.20
CA THR A 65 -6.75 4.14 11.92
C THR A 65 -7.97 4.28 11.02
N ASP A 66 -9.17 4.20 11.56
CA ASP A 66 -10.41 4.41 10.81
C ASP A 66 -10.53 5.86 10.34
N LEU A 67 -10.14 6.84 11.17
CA LEU A 67 -10.07 8.25 10.77
C LEU A 67 -9.12 8.44 9.58
N GLY A 68 -7.90 7.91 9.68
CA GLY A 68 -6.91 7.99 8.60
C GLY A 68 -7.38 7.34 7.29
N ARG A 69 -8.16 6.26 7.36
CA ARG A 69 -8.74 5.59 6.17
C ARG A 69 -9.95 6.30 5.58
N SER A 70 -10.73 6.99 6.43
CA SER A 70 -11.95 7.67 6.00
C SER A 70 -11.66 8.94 5.17
N MET A 71 -10.48 9.53 5.34
CA MET A 71 -10.09 10.73 4.61
C MET A 71 -9.83 10.39 3.13
N PRO A 72 -10.48 11.10 2.18
CA PRO A 72 -10.16 10.96 0.77
C PRO A 72 -8.67 11.28 0.53
N PHE A 73 -7.99 10.45 -0.27
CA PHE A 73 -6.55 10.58 -0.47
C PHE A 73 -6.13 11.98 -0.98
N ILE A 74 -6.91 12.57 -1.90
CA ILE A 74 -6.67 13.93 -2.41
C ILE A 74 -6.68 14.96 -1.28
N VAL A 75 -7.63 14.86 -0.35
CA VAL A 75 -7.73 15.76 0.81
C VAL A 75 -6.52 15.59 1.73
N LEU A 76 -6.13 14.34 2.00
CA LEU A 76 -4.96 14.02 2.82
C LEU A 76 -3.66 14.58 2.21
N LEU A 77 -3.52 14.46 0.90
CA LEU A 77 -2.38 14.98 0.16
C LEU A 77 -2.26 16.51 0.31
N VAL A 78 -3.36 17.25 0.22
CA VAL A 78 -3.36 18.70 0.45
C VAL A 78 -3.09 19.02 1.92
N ALA A 79 -3.72 18.30 2.86
CA ALA A 79 -3.55 18.51 4.30
C ALA A 79 -2.10 18.31 4.76
N LEU A 80 -1.36 17.40 4.12
CA LEU A 80 0.05 17.11 4.44
C LEU A 80 1.04 18.00 3.69
N THR A 81 0.61 19.01 2.92
CA THR A 81 1.51 19.88 2.15
C THR A 81 2.59 20.54 3.03
N SER A 82 2.19 21.14 4.16
CA SER A 82 3.12 21.81 5.07
C SER A 82 4.11 20.83 5.70
N VAL A 83 3.64 19.64 6.10
CA VAL A 83 4.48 18.58 6.66
C VAL A 83 5.46 18.05 5.61
N THR A 84 5.00 17.87 4.38
CA THR A 84 5.82 17.40 3.26
C THR A 84 6.94 18.38 2.95
N ARG A 85 6.64 19.69 2.91
CA ARG A 85 7.67 20.73 2.75
C ARG A 85 8.70 20.72 3.86
N LEU A 86 8.29 20.47 5.10
CA LEU A 86 9.21 20.39 6.24
C LEU A 86 10.16 19.20 6.13
N ILE A 87 9.67 18.05 5.66
CA ILE A 87 10.45 16.80 5.57
C ILE A 87 11.34 16.77 4.33
N VAL A 88 10.81 17.17 3.18
CA VAL A 88 11.44 16.97 1.85
C VAL A 88 11.99 18.28 1.27
N GLY A 89 11.62 19.43 1.82
CA GLY A 89 12.01 20.75 1.29
C GLY A 89 11.15 21.24 0.11
N GLY A 90 10.13 20.47 -0.31
CA GLY A 90 9.25 20.81 -1.43
C GLY A 90 7.88 20.14 -1.35
N SER A 91 6.93 20.56 -2.19
CA SER A 91 5.58 19.98 -2.27
C SER A 91 5.20 19.48 -3.67
N ILE A 92 6.16 19.41 -4.59
CA ILE A 92 5.97 19.01 -5.99
C ILE A 92 6.98 17.90 -6.31
N GLY A 93 6.58 16.96 -7.16
CA GLY A 93 7.41 15.87 -7.64
C GLY A 93 7.28 14.58 -6.82
N SER A 94 7.80 13.50 -7.41
CA SER A 94 7.70 12.12 -6.92
C SER A 94 8.11 11.95 -5.46
N THR A 95 9.21 12.60 -5.05
CA THR A 95 9.72 12.52 -3.68
C THR A 95 8.81 13.20 -2.66
N ALA A 96 8.16 14.32 -3.03
CA ALA A 96 7.20 14.99 -2.16
C ALA A 96 5.96 14.12 -1.94
N VAL A 97 5.50 13.42 -2.98
CA VAL A 97 4.31 12.55 -2.92
C VAL A 97 4.50 11.32 -2.04
N ILE A 98 5.74 10.86 -1.82
CA ILE A 98 6.04 9.71 -0.94
C ILE A 98 5.45 9.90 0.45
N VAL A 99 5.51 11.13 1.00
CA VAL A 99 5.06 11.44 2.36
C VAL A 99 3.55 11.20 2.52
N PRO A 100 2.64 11.86 1.76
CA PRO A 100 1.21 11.61 1.87
C PRO A 100 0.82 10.19 1.47
N LEU A 101 1.49 9.57 0.48
CA LEU A 101 1.27 8.16 0.13
C LEU A 101 1.56 7.23 1.31
N ALA A 102 2.72 7.39 1.96
CA ALA A 102 3.11 6.57 3.10
C ALA A 102 2.14 6.79 4.27
N VAL A 103 1.88 8.04 4.65
CA VAL A 103 0.99 8.37 5.77
C VAL A 103 -0.43 7.84 5.54
N GLY A 104 -0.96 7.96 4.33
CA GLY A 104 -2.28 7.44 3.97
C GLY A 104 -2.34 5.91 3.94
N ALA A 105 -1.25 5.24 3.57
CA ALA A 105 -1.21 3.78 3.48
C ALA A 105 -0.98 3.09 4.83
N ILE A 106 -0.35 3.72 5.83
CA ILE A 106 -0.16 3.14 7.17
C ILE A 106 -1.46 2.61 7.80
N PRO A 107 -2.53 3.42 7.95
CA PRO A 107 -3.76 2.94 8.57
C PRO A 107 -4.50 1.92 7.70
N PHE A 108 -4.36 2.02 6.37
CA PHE A 108 -4.89 1.04 5.42
C PHE A 108 -4.23 -0.34 5.61
N VAL A 109 -2.90 -0.39 5.63
CA VAL A 109 -2.13 -1.63 5.90
C VAL A 109 -2.45 -2.17 7.29
N GLY A 110 -2.50 -1.30 8.31
CA GLY A 110 -2.82 -1.72 9.67
C GLY A 110 -4.15 -2.46 9.78
N ARG A 111 -5.19 -1.96 9.10
CA ARG A 111 -6.49 -2.64 9.11
C ARG A 111 -6.49 -3.94 8.30
N LEU A 112 -5.81 -3.99 7.15
CA LEU A 112 -5.66 -5.23 6.39
C LEU A 112 -4.99 -6.32 7.24
N VAL A 113 -3.90 -5.97 7.91
CA VAL A 113 -3.17 -6.88 8.79
C VAL A 113 -4.06 -7.33 9.95
N GLN A 114 -4.76 -6.41 10.62
CA GLN A 114 -5.68 -6.78 11.70
C GLN A 114 -6.71 -7.81 11.24
N ASN A 115 -7.36 -7.56 10.09
CA ASN A 115 -8.41 -8.45 9.56
C ASN A 115 -7.84 -9.84 9.29
N ILE A 116 -6.69 -9.92 8.60
CA ILE A 116 -6.03 -11.20 8.30
C ILE A 116 -5.68 -11.95 9.59
N LEU A 117 -5.11 -11.27 10.59
CA LEU A 117 -4.75 -11.92 11.84
C LEU A 117 -5.97 -12.37 12.65
N SER A 118 -7.12 -11.72 12.46
CA SER A 118 -8.38 -12.11 13.11
C SER A 118 -9.01 -13.38 12.51
N GLU A 119 -8.61 -13.76 11.29
CA GLU A 119 -9.06 -14.98 10.62
C GLU A 119 -8.27 -16.23 11.04
N VAL A 120 -7.13 -16.07 11.73
CA VAL A 120 -6.35 -17.21 12.24
C VAL A 120 -7.18 -17.98 13.27
N HIS A 121 -7.35 -19.28 13.04
CA HIS A 121 -8.16 -20.14 13.88
C HIS A 121 -7.78 -20.06 15.37
N VAL A 122 -8.79 -19.83 16.20
CA VAL A 122 -8.65 -19.72 17.67
C VAL A 122 -7.92 -20.94 18.25
N THR A 123 -8.19 -22.14 17.74
CA THR A 123 -7.56 -23.40 18.19
C THR A 123 -6.04 -23.40 18.00
N VAL A 124 -5.53 -22.80 16.91
CA VAL A 124 -4.08 -22.69 16.65
C VAL A 124 -3.44 -21.72 17.65
N VAL A 125 -4.15 -20.65 18.00
CA VAL A 125 -3.70 -19.67 18.99
C VAL A 125 -3.72 -20.27 20.40
N GLU A 126 -4.79 -20.98 20.77
CA GLU A 126 -4.93 -21.67 22.06
C GLU A 126 -3.84 -22.73 22.24
N ALA A 127 -3.57 -23.54 21.22
CA ALA A 127 -2.47 -24.51 21.24
C ALA A 127 -1.11 -23.84 21.48
N ALA A 128 -0.87 -22.65 20.94
CA ALA A 128 0.35 -21.91 21.20
C ALA A 128 0.42 -21.38 22.65
N ILE A 129 -0.71 -20.96 23.21
CA ILE A 129 -0.80 -20.48 24.60
C ILE A 129 -0.48 -21.61 25.59
N THR A 130 -0.97 -22.84 25.35
CA THR A 130 -0.73 -23.99 26.26
C THR A 130 0.74 -24.41 26.32
N THR A 131 1.55 -24.08 25.31
CA THR A 131 3.01 -24.28 25.34
C THR A 131 3.77 -23.32 26.25
N GLY A 132 3.10 -22.33 26.85
CA GLY A 132 3.75 -21.30 27.68
C GLY A 132 4.55 -20.27 26.89
N ALA A 133 4.34 -20.17 25.56
CA ALA A 133 5.02 -19.20 24.72
C ALA A 133 4.65 -17.75 25.09
N SER A 134 5.64 -16.85 25.08
CA SER A 134 5.39 -15.43 25.30
C SER A 134 4.55 -14.83 24.16
N THR A 135 3.79 -13.76 24.43
CA THR A 135 2.94 -13.10 23.41
C THR A 135 3.70 -12.75 22.13
N LEU A 136 4.93 -12.24 22.26
CA LEU A 136 5.76 -11.90 21.10
C LEU A 136 6.17 -13.14 20.28
N LYS A 137 6.42 -14.26 20.96
CA LYS A 137 6.70 -15.54 20.31
C LYS A 137 5.46 -16.00 19.54
N ILE A 138 4.28 -16.02 20.16
CA ILE A 138 3.01 -16.40 19.50
C ILE A 138 2.75 -15.53 18.26
N VAL A 139 2.91 -14.21 18.37
CA VAL A 139 2.73 -13.30 17.23
C VAL A 139 3.66 -13.66 16.07
N ARG A 140 4.97 -13.78 16.34
CA ARG A 140 5.97 -14.02 15.27
C ARG A 140 5.90 -15.43 14.71
N SER A 141 5.79 -16.44 15.56
CA SER A 141 5.90 -17.85 15.15
C SER A 141 4.59 -18.45 14.68
N VAL A 142 3.46 -17.92 15.16
CA VAL A 142 2.13 -18.44 14.85
C VAL A 142 1.38 -17.45 13.97
N LEU A 143 0.94 -16.31 14.51
CA LEU A 143 0.04 -15.40 13.77
C LEU A 143 0.62 -14.93 12.44
N ILE A 144 1.83 -14.36 12.46
CA ILE A 144 2.49 -13.83 11.26
C ILE A 144 2.88 -14.96 10.30
N ARG A 145 3.38 -16.07 10.83
CA ARG A 145 3.80 -17.19 9.99
C ARG A 145 2.59 -17.79 9.29
N GLU A 146 1.50 -17.99 10.01
CA GLU A 146 0.25 -18.59 9.52
C GLU A 146 -0.42 -17.74 8.46
N SER A 147 -0.39 -16.43 8.68
CA SER A 147 -1.00 -15.46 7.79
C SER A 147 -0.09 -15.06 6.63
N LEU A 148 1.13 -15.60 6.51
CA LEU A 148 2.14 -15.08 5.59
C LEU A 148 1.66 -14.99 4.13
N PRO A 149 0.99 -16.02 3.55
CA PRO A 149 0.46 -15.92 2.18
C PRO A 149 -0.57 -14.78 2.03
N ALA A 150 -1.46 -14.61 3.01
CA ALA A 150 -2.45 -13.55 3.02
C ALA A 150 -1.81 -12.16 3.18
N LEU A 151 -0.79 -12.03 4.04
CA LEU A 151 -0.03 -10.80 4.24
C LEU A 151 0.70 -10.37 2.95
N ILE A 152 1.29 -11.32 2.22
CA ILE A 152 1.93 -11.02 0.92
C ILE A 152 0.90 -10.48 -0.07
N ASN A 153 -0.28 -11.10 -0.16
CA ASN A 153 -1.35 -10.60 -1.02
C ASN A 153 -1.83 -9.21 -0.59
N ALA A 154 -1.94 -8.95 0.72
CA ALA A 154 -2.32 -7.64 1.25
C ALA A 154 -1.32 -6.53 0.90
N ILE A 155 -0.02 -6.84 0.88
CA ILE A 155 0.99 -5.91 0.38
C ILE A 155 0.75 -5.64 -1.12
N GLY A 156 0.44 -6.67 -1.92
CA GLY A 156 0.08 -6.48 -3.33
C GLY A 156 -1.12 -5.56 -3.55
N VAL A 157 -2.20 -5.75 -2.77
CA VAL A 157 -3.37 -4.86 -2.78
C VAL A 157 -2.98 -3.44 -2.38
N THR A 158 -2.08 -3.28 -1.40
CA THR A 158 -1.57 -1.98 -0.97
C THR A 158 -0.79 -1.28 -2.08
N VAL A 159 0.07 -2.00 -2.80
CA VAL A 159 0.82 -1.46 -3.95
C VAL A 159 -0.14 -0.96 -5.03
N ILE A 160 -1.19 -1.71 -5.35
CA ILE A 160 -2.18 -1.30 -6.36
C ILE A 160 -2.96 -0.07 -5.91
N ALA A 161 -3.39 -0.04 -4.65
CA ALA A 161 -4.04 1.14 -4.08
C ALA A 161 -3.11 2.37 -4.16
N LEU A 162 -1.83 2.21 -3.83
CA LEU A 162 -0.82 3.26 -3.92
C LEU A 162 -0.54 3.71 -5.36
N ILE A 163 -0.60 2.82 -6.35
CA ILE A 163 -0.56 3.21 -7.78
C ILE A 163 -1.76 4.10 -8.10
N GLY A 164 -2.97 3.73 -7.68
CA GLY A 164 -4.15 4.59 -7.84
C GLY A 164 -4.01 5.95 -7.13
N TYR A 165 -3.43 5.96 -5.94
CA TYR A 165 -3.19 7.20 -5.18
C TYR A 165 -2.12 8.08 -5.84
N SER A 166 -1.03 7.49 -6.34
CA SER A 166 -0.01 8.21 -7.11
C SER A 166 -0.58 8.81 -8.40
N ALA A 167 -1.52 8.11 -9.05
CA ALA A 167 -2.21 8.64 -10.23
C ALA A 167 -3.01 9.92 -9.89
N MET A 168 -3.71 9.93 -8.76
CA MET A 168 -4.40 11.12 -8.25
C MET A 168 -3.43 12.24 -7.85
N ALA A 169 -2.24 11.91 -7.34
CA ALA A 169 -1.21 12.89 -7.03
C ALA A 169 -0.67 13.63 -8.27
N GLY A 170 -0.83 13.06 -9.47
CA GLY A 170 -0.54 13.74 -10.73
C GLY A 170 -1.28 15.08 -10.89
N VAL A 171 -2.47 15.24 -10.30
CA VAL A 171 -3.23 16.50 -10.38
C VAL A 171 -2.47 17.70 -9.79
N ILE A 172 -1.59 17.46 -8.81
CA ILE A 172 -0.82 18.51 -8.13
C ILE A 172 0.66 18.55 -8.56
N GLY A 173 1.01 17.91 -9.68
CA GLY A 173 2.40 17.81 -10.14
C GLY A 173 3.21 16.78 -9.34
N GLY A 174 2.56 15.68 -8.96
CA GLY A 174 3.22 14.58 -8.23
C GLY A 174 4.20 13.74 -9.05
N GLY A 175 4.23 13.92 -10.37
CA GLY A 175 4.99 13.09 -11.29
C GLY A 175 4.32 11.75 -11.59
N GLY A 176 5.03 10.89 -12.30
CA GLY A 176 4.62 9.54 -12.63
C GLY A 176 3.56 9.45 -13.73
N LEU A 177 3.00 8.24 -13.86
CA LEU A 177 2.02 7.90 -14.89
C LEU A 177 0.72 8.72 -14.72
N GLY A 178 0.38 9.11 -13.49
CA GLY A 178 -0.72 10.04 -13.24
C GLY A 178 -0.51 11.41 -13.86
N ASP A 179 0.64 12.03 -13.58
CA ASP A 179 0.97 13.35 -14.11
C ASP A 179 1.03 13.32 -15.64
N LEU A 180 1.61 12.27 -16.23
CA LEU A 180 1.64 12.07 -17.68
C LEU A 180 0.23 11.97 -18.28
N ALA A 181 -0.64 11.14 -17.70
CA ALA A 181 -2.01 10.98 -18.18
C ALA A 181 -2.81 12.29 -18.09
N ILE A 182 -2.63 13.04 -17.00
CA ILE A 182 -3.40 14.26 -16.74
C ILE A 182 -2.86 15.42 -17.58
N ARG A 183 -1.57 15.73 -17.50
CA ARG A 183 -0.99 16.90 -18.15
C ARG A 183 -0.79 16.71 -19.63
N GLU A 184 -0.11 15.64 -20.03
CA GLU A 184 0.25 15.40 -21.43
C GLU A 184 -0.86 14.72 -22.21
N GLY A 185 -1.66 13.87 -21.55
CA GLY A 185 -2.84 13.25 -22.15
C GLY A 185 -4.07 14.16 -22.13
N TYR A 186 -4.71 14.27 -20.97
CA TYR A 186 -6.03 14.89 -20.81
C TYR A 186 -6.02 16.41 -21.06
N GLN A 187 -5.17 17.17 -20.36
CA GLN A 187 -5.15 18.64 -20.44
C GLN A 187 -4.67 19.16 -21.80
N ARG A 188 -3.81 18.41 -22.50
CA ARG A 188 -3.32 18.74 -23.84
C ARG A 188 -4.16 18.15 -24.98
N PHE A 189 -5.23 17.43 -24.66
CA PHE A 189 -6.09 16.73 -25.63
C PHE A 189 -5.30 15.78 -26.55
N ASN A 190 -4.37 15.03 -25.96
CA ASN A 190 -3.57 14.02 -26.65
C ASN A 190 -4.08 12.62 -26.32
N ASP A 191 -5.05 12.17 -27.12
CA ASP A 191 -5.69 10.86 -26.95
C ASP A 191 -4.67 9.71 -27.00
N ARG A 192 -3.61 9.85 -27.81
CA ARG A 192 -2.56 8.83 -27.92
C ARG A 192 -1.85 8.63 -26.59
N ILE A 193 -1.41 9.71 -25.93
CA ILE A 193 -0.75 9.61 -24.62
C ILE A 193 -1.73 9.13 -23.55
N LEU A 194 -2.96 9.68 -23.53
CA LEU A 194 -3.97 9.34 -22.53
C LEU A 194 -4.27 7.84 -22.53
N TRP A 195 -4.70 7.29 -23.67
CA TRP A 195 -5.08 5.88 -23.78
C TRP A 195 -3.90 4.93 -23.65
N SER A 196 -2.71 5.32 -24.12
CA SER A 196 -1.49 4.53 -23.90
C SER A 196 -1.15 4.43 -22.41
N THR A 197 -1.29 5.54 -21.66
CA THR A 197 -1.01 5.56 -20.22
C THR A 197 -2.03 4.75 -19.43
N VAL A 198 -3.32 4.83 -19.79
CA VAL A 198 -4.38 4.02 -19.17
C VAL A 198 -4.15 2.53 -19.40
N ALA A 199 -3.88 2.12 -20.65
CA ALA A 199 -3.58 0.73 -20.98
C ALA A 199 -2.32 0.25 -20.24
N TRP A 200 -1.29 1.08 -20.17
CA TRP A 200 -0.05 0.77 -19.47
C TRP A 200 -0.25 0.61 -17.96
N LEU A 201 -1.04 1.49 -17.32
CA LEU A 201 -1.40 1.35 -15.90
C LEU A 201 -2.15 0.04 -15.62
N ALA A 202 -3.08 -0.35 -16.50
CA ALA A 202 -3.80 -1.61 -16.39
C ALA A 202 -2.86 -2.83 -16.50
N VAL A 203 -1.92 -2.80 -17.45
CA VAL A 203 -0.90 -3.85 -17.60
C VAL A 203 0.03 -3.89 -16.39
N LEU A 204 0.56 -2.74 -15.97
CA LEU A 204 1.50 -2.62 -14.85
C LEU A 204 0.89 -3.16 -13.55
N THR A 205 -0.31 -2.71 -13.20
CA THR A 205 -1.02 -3.16 -11.99
C THR A 205 -1.34 -4.65 -12.04
N THR A 206 -1.73 -5.18 -13.20
CA THR A 206 -1.98 -6.62 -13.40
C THR A 206 -0.70 -7.44 -13.21
N VAL A 207 0.41 -7.02 -13.83
CA VAL A 207 1.71 -7.71 -13.70
C VAL A 207 2.17 -7.74 -12.25
N ILE A 208 2.06 -6.61 -11.55
CA ILE A 208 2.41 -6.51 -10.13
C ILE A 208 1.53 -7.45 -9.29
N GLN A 209 0.20 -7.43 -9.46
CA GLN A 209 -0.71 -8.29 -8.71
C GLN A 209 -0.42 -9.77 -8.93
N LEU A 210 -0.14 -10.15 -10.19
CA LEU A 210 0.23 -11.51 -10.53
C LEU A 210 1.55 -11.92 -9.86
N GLY A 211 2.51 -11.00 -9.75
CA GLY A 211 3.75 -11.19 -8.99
C GLY A 211 3.48 -11.53 -7.52
N PHE A 212 2.69 -10.68 -6.83
CA PHE A 212 2.32 -10.90 -5.43
C PHE A 212 1.53 -12.20 -5.23
N THR A 213 0.58 -12.49 -6.12
CA THR A 213 -0.23 -13.71 -6.06
C THR A 213 0.65 -14.96 -6.21
N ARG A 214 1.63 -14.94 -7.11
CA ARG A 214 2.59 -16.05 -7.27
C ARG A 214 3.49 -16.18 -6.03
N ALA A 215 3.97 -15.08 -5.48
CA ALA A 215 4.79 -15.07 -4.27
C ALA A 215 4.03 -15.61 -3.04
N ALA A 216 2.75 -15.28 -2.90
CA ALA A 216 1.88 -15.80 -1.85
C ALA A 216 1.70 -17.33 -1.98
N ARG A 217 1.39 -17.82 -3.19
CA ARG A 217 1.26 -19.27 -3.47
C ARG A 217 2.55 -20.04 -3.23
N ALA A 218 3.70 -19.45 -3.57
CA ALA A 218 5.00 -20.08 -3.33
C ALA A 218 5.30 -20.21 -1.83
N SER A 219 4.92 -19.19 -1.03
CA SER A 219 5.06 -19.21 0.42
C SER A 219 4.18 -20.25 1.09
N ASP A 220 2.99 -20.50 0.56
CA ASP A 220 2.05 -21.50 1.04
C ASP A 220 2.55 -22.94 0.78
N ARG A 221 3.01 -23.23 -0.44
CA ARG A 221 3.57 -24.54 -0.81
C ARG A 221 4.79 -24.96 0.03
N ARG A 222 5.65 -24.00 0.39
CA ARG A 222 6.81 -24.28 1.26
C ARG A 222 6.41 -24.70 2.67
N ARG A 223 5.21 -24.31 3.14
CA ARG A 223 4.71 -24.70 4.48
C ARG A 223 4.24 -26.14 4.48
N HIS A 224 3.46 -26.56 3.49
CA HIS A 224 3.01 -27.96 3.39
C HIS A 224 4.14 -28.98 3.15
N ALA A 225 5.29 -28.56 2.63
CA ALA A 225 6.48 -29.42 2.49
C ALA A 225 7.35 -29.52 3.76
N SER A 226 7.03 -28.76 4.82
CA SER A 226 7.83 -28.69 6.06
C SER A 226 7.06 -29.07 7.33
N VAL A 227 5.84 -29.60 7.17
CA VAL A 227 5.01 -30.23 8.20
C VAL A 227 4.95 -31.73 7.88
#